data_AF-A0A8D8BF59-F1
#
_entry.id   AF-A0A8D8BF59-F1
#
_cell.length_a   1.000
_cell.length_b   1.000
_cell.length_c   1.000
_cell.angle_alpha   90.00
_cell.angle_beta   90.00
_cell.angle_gamma   90.00
#
_symmetry.space_group_name_H-M   'P 1'
#
loop_
_entity.id
_entity.type
_entity.pdbx_description
1 polymer ?
#
loop_
_entity_poly.entity_id
_entity_poly.type
_entity_poly.pdbx_seq_one_letter_code
_entity_poly.pdbx_strand_id
1 'polypeptide(L)'
;MDILLFIWQLNKKKTEIVKFLFSRYSLDQIDPIIDKNKNTILHYAVKHSSKDVIEYIVKQKDYLKTRNKLGQTPLHKAKKRNDIGVIEVLLNNGAQINTVDSNFDTILHFAAKHGSLDVAKYLIDKEADVNSVNFYGETPAHVAVKNKRLDMLELLTSRGARVDLKEEHGNNALHLAVESRSVEIVQYLIDKGIDVNAQNIAGLTAAEIAKRLKYSQIYKLLASKGAVLDANEVFDSDPETFNFDNCSSVDSSDIDYSKLSLA
;
A
#
# COMPACT_ATOMS: atom_id res chain seq x y z
N MET A 1 -1.53 -32.13 9.99
CA MET A 1 -1.95 -30.87 10.66
C MET A 1 -2.01 -31.20 12.14
N ASP A 2 -1.04 -30.73 12.93
CA ASP A 2 -0.99 -31.04 14.36
C ASP A 2 -2.28 -30.60 15.06
N ILE A 3 -2.85 -31.48 15.88
CA ILE A 3 -4.07 -31.23 16.66
C ILE A 3 -3.92 -29.97 17.52
N LEU A 4 -2.71 -29.69 18.02
CA LEU A 4 -2.38 -28.49 18.79
C LEU A 4 -2.53 -27.21 17.96
N LEU A 5 -2.18 -27.28 16.67
CA LEU A 5 -2.31 -26.18 15.72
C LEU A 5 -3.78 -25.91 15.35
N PHE A 6 -4.57 -26.97 15.24
CA PHE A 6 -6.02 -26.88 15.02
C PHE A 6 -6.73 -26.27 16.25
N ILE A 7 -6.36 -26.70 17.47
CA ILE A 7 -6.89 -26.16 18.72
C ILE A 7 -6.53 -24.67 18.87
N TRP A 8 -5.31 -24.27 18.54
CA TRP A 8 -4.92 -22.86 18.53
C TRP A 8 -5.68 -22.07 17.45
N GLN A 9 -5.88 -22.62 16.24
CA GLN A 9 -6.64 -21.95 15.17
C GLN A 9 -8.11 -21.72 15.53
N LEU A 10 -8.71 -22.62 16.31
CA LEU A 10 -10.08 -22.53 16.82
C LEU A 10 -10.22 -21.59 18.02
N ASN A 11 -9.18 -21.45 18.85
CA ASN A 11 -9.25 -20.73 20.12
C ASN A 11 -8.49 -19.39 20.14
N LYS A 12 -8.33 -18.72 18.99
CA LYS A 12 -7.57 -17.46 18.76
C LYS A 12 -7.82 -16.30 19.75
N LYS A 13 -8.90 -16.35 20.55
CA LYS A 13 -9.27 -15.35 21.57
C LYS A 13 -9.07 -15.80 23.02
N LYS A 14 -8.70 -17.06 23.27
CA LYS A 14 -8.55 -17.61 24.62
C LYS A 14 -7.06 -17.67 24.98
N THR A 15 -6.54 -16.53 25.44
CA THR A 15 -5.16 -16.34 25.89
C THR A 15 -4.67 -17.47 26.80
N GLU A 16 -5.52 -17.95 27.71
CA GLU A 16 -5.17 -19.01 28.67
C GLU A 16 -4.90 -20.36 28.02
N ILE A 17 -5.61 -20.73 26.95
CA ILE A 17 -5.33 -21.96 26.20
C ILE A 17 -3.97 -21.83 25.50
N VAL A 18 -3.67 -20.64 24.96
CA VAL A 18 -2.40 -20.40 24.28
C VAL A 18 -1.22 -20.47 25.26
N LYS A 19 -1.32 -19.80 26.42
CA LYS A 19 -0.33 -19.90 27.50
C LYS A 19 -0.17 -21.33 28.00
N PHE A 20 -1.27 -22.05 28.20
CA PHE A 20 -1.24 -23.45 28.63
C PHE A 20 -0.51 -24.34 27.62
N LEU A 21 -0.80 -24.19 26.33
CA LEU A 21 -0.10 -24.93 25.27
C LEU A 21 1.41 -24.65 25.29
N PHE A 22 1.82 -23.38 25.40
CA PHE A 22 3.24 -23.06 25.47
C PHE A 22 3.93 -23.46 26.78
N SER A 23 3.19 -23.61 27.89
CA SER A 23 3.74 -24.12 29.15
C SER A 23 4.02 -25.64 29.13
N ARG A 24 3.33 -26.37 28.25
CA ARG A 24 3.38 -27.84 28.15
C ARG A 24 4.28 -28.34 27.00
N TYR A 25 4.43 -27.54 25.95
CA TYR A 25 5.18 -27.89 24.75
C TYR A 25 6.27 -26.84 24.51
N SER A 26 7.53 -27.28 24.36
CA SER A 26 8.60 -26.35 23.95
C SER A 26 8.26 -25.80 22.57
N LEU A 27 8.52 -24.51 22.36
CA LEU A 27 8.39 -23.85 21.05
C LEU A 27 9.25 -24.50 19.95
N ASP A 28 10.19 -25.37 20.29
CA ASP A 28 10.96 -26.18 19.33
C ASP A 28 10.17 -27.36 18.76
N GLN A 29 9.12 -27.80 19.46
CA GLN A 29 8.22 -28.87 19.06
C GLN A 29 7.01 -28.38 18.25
N ILE A 30 6.76 -27.06 18.26
CA ILE A 30 5.73 -26.43 17.44
C ILE A 30 6.43 -25.90 16.19
N ASP A 31 6.10 -26.44 15.02
CA ASP A 31 6.67 -25.97 13.76
C ASP A 31 6.52 -24.44 13.68
N PRO A 32 7.62 -23.68 13.55
CA PRO A 32 7.56 -22.24 13.42
C PRO A 32 6.69 -21.81 12.23
N ILE A 33 6.49 -22.68 11.24
CA ILE A 33 5.74 -22.48 10.01
C ILE A 33 4.42 -23.26 10.11
N ILE A 34 3.32 -22.54 10.30
CA ILE A 34 2.03 -23.15 10.69
C ILE A 34 1.01 -23.25 9.55
N ASP A 35 1.33 -22.76 8.36
CA ASP A 35 0.43 -22.89 7.22
C ASP A 35 1.16 -23.03 5.88
N LYS A 36 0.37 -23.35 4.85
CA LYS A 36 0.82 -23.41 3.45
C LYS A 36 1.44 -22.11 2.93
N ASN A 37 1.20 -20.98 3.60
CA ASN A 37 1.74 -19.66 3.25
C ASN A 37 2.99 -19.32 4.06
N LYS A 38 3.54 -20.26 4.84
CA LYS A 38 4.64 -20.04 5.77
C LYS A 38 4.41 -18.94 6.81
N ASN A 39 3.16 -18.66 7.18
CA ASN A 39 2.88 -17.81 8.31
C ASN A 39 3.32 -18.53 9.59
N THR A 40 3.92 -17.79 10.52
CA THR A 40 4.23 -18.27 11.86
C THR A 40 3.09 -17.98 12.83
N ILE A 41 3.15 -18.53 14.04
CA ILE A 41 2.19 -18.23 15.12
C ILE A 41 2.09 -16.70 15.35
N LEU A 42 3.23 -16.00 15.31
CA LEU A 42 3.27 -14.55 15.51
C LEU A 42 2.53 -13.78 14.40
N HIS A 43 2.61 -14.23 13.13
CA HIS A 43 1.88 -13.59 12.03
C HIS A 43 0.36 -13.58 12.26
N TYR A 44 -0.18 -14.67 12.78
CA TYR A 44 -1.60 -14.77 13.07
C TYR A 44 -1.98 -14.05 14.37
N ALA A 45 -1.15 -14.14 15.41
CA ALA A 45 -1.38 -13.42 16.65
C ALA A 45 -1.52 -11.92 16.38
N VAL A 46 -0.65 -11.38 15.51
CA VAL A 46 -0.72 -9.99 15.03
C VAL A 46 -1.97 -9.75 14.19
N LYS A 47 -2.28 -10.62 13.21
CA LYS A 47 -3.48 -10.50 12.37
C LYS A 47 -4.79 -10.42 13.15
N HIS A 48 -4.85 -11.06 14.32
CA HIS A 48 -6.03 -11.09 15.20
C HIS A 48 -5.94 -10.13 16.40
N SER A 49 -4.88 -9.33 16.45
CA SER A 49 -4.65 -8.29 17.46
C SER A 49 -4.60 -8.80 18.91
N SER A 50 -4.14 -10.04 19.14
CA SER A 50 -4.11 -10.66 20.48
C SER A 50 -2.87 -10.23 21.28
N LYS A 51 -2.89 -9.04 21.89
CA LYS A 51 -1.74 -8.42 22.59
C LYS A 51 -1.04 -9.35 23.59
N ASP A 52 -1.78 -9.97 24.51
CA ASP A 52 -1.21 -10.86 25.54
C ASP A 52 -0.44 -12.05 24.94
N VAL A 53 -0.96 -12.61 23.85
CA VAL A 53 -0.34 -13.74 23.15
C VAL A 53 0.94 -13.29 22.45
N ILE A 54 0.93 -12.08 21.88
CA ILE A 54 2.10 -11.49 21.21
C ILE A 54 3.21 -11.23 22.23
N GLU A 55 2.89 -10.59 23.35
CA GLU A 55 3.85 -10.34 24.44
C GLU A 55 4.46 -11.63 24.98
N TYR A 56 3.65 -12.69 25.10
CA TYR A 56 4.15 -14.00 25.53
C TYR A 56 5.09 -14.61 24.48
N ILE A 57 4.70 -14.64 23.20
CA ILE A 57 5.50 -15.26 22.12
C ILE A 57 6.85 -14.54 21.95
N VAL A 58 6.84 -13.21 21.96
CA VAL A 58 8.02 -12.40 21.66
C VAL A 58 9.09 -12.50 22.76
N LYS A 59 8.70 -12.80 24.00
CA LYS A 59 9.66 -13.06 25.11
C LYS A 59 10.41 -14.39 24.98
N GLN A 60 9.85 -15.34 24.24
CA GLN A 60 10.36 -16.72 24.22
C GLN A 60 11.23 -17.00 22.98
N LYS A 61 10.91 -16.40 21.83
CA LYS A 61 11.65 -16.58 20.56
C LYS A 61 11.60 -15.35 19.66
N ASP A 62 12.67 -15.13 18.89
CA ASP A 62 12.73 -14.08 17.87
C ASP A 62 12.05 -14.55 16.56
N TYR A 63 10.71 -14.45 16.52
CA TYR A 63 9.93 -14.59 15.28
C TYR A 63 9.69 -13.26 14.56
N LEU A 64 10.22 -12.15 15.08
CA LEU A 64 9.90 -10.80 14.61
C LEU A 64 10.38 -10.57 13.18
N LYS A 65 11.47 -11.24 12.80
CA LYS A 65 12.09 -11.14 11.47
C LYS A 65 11.64 -12.23 10.51
N THR A 66 10.86 -13.21 10.96
CA THR A 66 10.48 -14.35 10.10
C THR A 66 9.57 -13.88 8.96
N ARG A 67 9.86 -14.31 7.74
CA ARG A 67 9.11 -13.93 6.54
C ARG A 67 8.24 -15.09 6.06
N ASN A 68 6.99 -14.80 5.76
CA ASN A 68 6.08 -15.78 5.13
C ASN A 68 6.35 -15.88 3.60
N LYS A 69 5.55 -16.66 2.86
CA LYS A 69 5.68 -16.80 1.39
C LYS A 69 5.52 -15.50 0.61
N LEU A 70 4.84 -14.51 1.18
CA LEU A 70 4.68 -13.16 0.60
C LEU A 70 5.83 -12.23 1.02
N GLY A 71 6.87 -12.75 1.68
CA GLY A 71 7.96 -11.94 2.21
C GLY A 71 7.58 -11.09 3.42
N GLN A 72 6.36 -11.21 3.93
CA GLN A 72 5.86 -10.37 5.02
C GLN A 72 6.42 -10.83 6.35
N THR A 73 6.88 -9.89 7.16
CA THR A 73 7.12 -10.08 8.61
C THR A 73 5.78 -10.03 9.38
N PRO A 74 5.74 -10.44 10.66
CA PRO A 74 4.53 -10.30 11.46
C PRO A 74 4.01 -8.86 11.53
N LEU A 75 4.91 -7.86 11.51
CA LEU A 75 4.57 -6.45 11.51
C LEU A 75 3.61 -6.10 10.35
N HIS A 76 3.86 -6.60 9.14
CA HIS A 76 3.01 -6.36 7.97
C HIS A 76 1.57 -6.90 8.11
N LYS A 77 1.29 -7.75 9.10
CA LYS A 77 -0.06 -8.25 9.38
C LYS A 77 -0.89 -7.26 10.21
N ALA A 78 -0.27 -6.28 10.86
CA ALA A 78 -0.93 -5.19 11.55
C ALA A 78 -1.38 -4.13 10.54
N LYS A 79 -2.68 -4.10 10.23
CA LYS A 79 -3.23 -3.25 9.17
C LYS A 79 -4.38 -2.35 9.63
N LYS A 80 -4.99 -2.64 10.77
CA LYS A 80 -6.19 -1.97 11.28
C LYS A 80 -5.86 -1.04 12.44
N ARG A 81 -6.75 -0.09 12.71
CA ARG A 81 -6.66 0.84 13.86
C ARG A 81 -6.41 0.14 15.19
N ASN A 82 -7.06 -1.01 15.44
CA ASN A 82 -6.89 -1.78 16.67
C ASN A 82 -5.51 -2.46 16.78
N ASP A 83 -4.67 -2.39 15.74
CA ASP A 83 -3.36 -3.00 15.74
C ASP A 83 -2.26 -2.05 16.24
N ILE A 84 -2.54 -0.78 16.57
CA ILE A 84 -1.50 0.16 17.06
C ILE A 84 -0.79 -0.40 18.30
N GLY A 85 -1.54 -0.89 19.29
CA GLY A 85 -0.96 -1.50 20.49
C GLY A 85 -0.15 -2.77 20.18
N VAL A 86 -0.44 -3.43 19.06
CA VAL A 86 0.34 -4.58 18.60
C VAL A 86 1.63 -4.13 17.90
N ILE A 87 1.54 -3.12 17.02
CA ILE A 87 2.70 -2.50 16.36
C ILE A 87 3.67 -2.00 17.44
N GLU A 88 3.16 -1.31 18.46
CA GLU A 88 3.95 -0.86 19.61
C GLU A 88 4.70 -2.00 20.30
N VAL A 89 4.01 -3.08 20.65
CA VAL A 89 4.65 -4.25 21.29
C VAL A 89 5.73 -4.84 20.37
N LEU A 90 5.46 -5.00 19.07
CA LEU A 90 6.44 -5.54 18.14
C LEU A 90 7.69 -4.65 18.02
N LEU A 91 7.50 -3.34 17.85
CA LEU A 91 8.61 -2.38 17.71
C LEU A 91 9.44 -2.30 19.01
N ASN A 92 8.80 -2.26 20.17
CA ASN A 92 9.48 -2.23 21.48
C ASN A 92 10.31 -3.50 21.75
N ASN A 93 10.01 -4.60 21.05
CA ASN A 93 10.78 -5.84 21.14
C ASN A 93 11.75 -6.03 19.96
N GLY A 94 12.00 -5.00 19.15
CA GLY A 94 13.04 -5.03 18.11
C GLY A 94 12.55 -5.39 16.71
N ALA A 95 11.24 -5.39 16.44
CA ALA A 95 10.75 -5.40 15.06
C ALA A 95 11.21 -4.13 14.31
N GLN A 96 11.60 -4.30 13.06
CA GLN A 96 12.07 -3.20 12.22
C GLN A 96 10.89 -2.58 11.43
N ILE A 97 10.70 -1.28 11.59
CA ILE A 97 9.54 -0.55 11.05
C ILE A 97 9.54 -0.50 9.51
N ASN A 98 10.71 -0.30 8.91
CA ASN A 98 10.89 -0.20 7.45
C ASN A 98 11.19 -1.56 6.80
N THR A 99 10.74 -2.64 7.42
CA THR A 99 10.76 -3.93 6.71
C THR A 99 9.80 -3.86 5.54
N VAL A 100 10.21 -4.50 4.45
CA VAL A 100 9.43 -4.62 3.23
C VAL A 100 8.92 -6.05 3.06
N ASP A 101 7.92 -6.27 2.23
CA ASP A 101 7.50 -7.61 1.79
C ASP A 101 8.12 -8.02 0.44
N SER A 102 7.59 -9.05 -0.24
CA SER A 102 8.11 -9.50 -1.54
C SER A 102 7.92 -8.49 -2.67
N ASN A 103 6.95 -7.57 -2.55
CA ASN A 103 6.73 -6.49 -3.50
C ASN A 103 7.45 -5.20 -3.07
N PHE A 104 8.36 -5.30 -2.11
CA PHE A 104 9.01 -4.17 -1.46
C PHE A 104 8.03 -3.22 -0.73
N ASP A 105 6.79 -3.65 -0.45
CA ASP A 105 5.83 -2.83 0.28
C ASP A 105 6.19 -2.79 1.77
N THR A 106 6.34 -1.59 2.34
CA THR A 106 6.44 -1.39 3.79
C THR A 106 5.07 -1.44 4.47
N ILE A 107 5.03 -1.53 5.80
CA ILE A 107 3.77 -1.38 6.55
C ILE A 107 3.06 -0.05 6.26
N LEU A 108 3.80 1.02 5.94
CA LEU A 108 3.20 2.31 5.58
C LEU A 108 2.49 2.27 4.21
N HIS A 109 3.00 1.50 3.23
CA HIS A 109 2.28 1.23 1.98
C HIS A 109 0.95 0.51 2.25
N PHE A 110 0.96 -0.49 3.15
CA PHE A 110 -0.27 -1.16 3.56
C PHE A 110 -1.25 -0.21 4.25
N ALA A 111 -0.79 0.64 5.15
CA ALA A 111 -1.64 1.63 5.82
C ALA A 111 -2.25 2.61 4.80
N ALA A 112 -1.45 3.08 3.83
CA ALA A 112 -1.92 3.96 2.78
C ALA A 112 -3.00 3.30 1.89
N LYS A 113 -2.77 2.06 1.45
CA LYS A 113 -3.72 1.28 0.65
C LYS A 113 -5.08 1.11 1.34
N HIS A 114 -5.08 0.86 2.66
CA HIS A 114 -6.31 0.61 3.42
C HIS A 114 -6.94 1.89 4.00
N GLY A 115 -6.30 3.05 3.87
CA GLY A 115 -6.77 4.30 4.49
C GLY A 115 -6.68 4.28 6.03
N SER A 116 -5.76 3.51 6.60
CA SER A 116 -5.60 3.37 8.06
C SER A 116 -4.87 4.56 8.67
N LEU A 117 -5.52 5.73 8.74
CA LEU A 117 -4.91 7.00 9.17
C LEU A 117 -4.19 6.93 10.52
N ASP A 118 -4.82 6.33 11.53
CA ASP A 118 -4.23 6.26 12.87
C ASP A 118 -2.96 5.38 12.90
N VAL A 119 -2.95 4.31 12.11
CA VAL A 119 -1.77 3.46 11.94
C VAL A 119 -0.68 4.23 11.21
N ALA A 120 -1.00 4.92 10.12
CA ALA A 120 -0.03 5.73 9.38
C ALA A 120 0.59 6.84 10.26
N LYS A 121 -0.23 7.58 11.03
CA LYS A 121 0.25 8.59 12.00
C LYS A 121 1.26 7.99 12.96
N TYR A 122 0.88 6.88 13.60
CA TYR A 122 1.74 6.20 14.56
C TYR A 122 3.05 5.72 13.94
N LEU A 123 3.01 5.14 12.73
CA LEU A 123 4.20 4.66 12.04
C LEU A 123 5.16 5.81 11.70
N ILE A 124 4.64 6.92 11.20
CA ILE A 124 5.46 8.11 10.88
C ILE A 124 6.05 8.71 12.16
N ASP A 125 5.28 8.76 13.26
CA ASP A 125 5.79 9.19 14.58
C ASP A 125 6.89 8.26 15.12
N LYS A 126 6.97 7.03 14.60
CA LYS A 126 8.04 6.05 14.87
C LYS A 126 9.09 6.00 13.75
N GLU A 127 9.22 7.07 12.99
CA GLU A 127 10.26 7.24 11.95
C GLU A 127 10.15 6.24 10.79
N ALA A 128 8.93 5.80 10.47
CA ALA A 128 8.69 5.11 9.20
C ALA A 128 9.05 6.04 8.04
N ASP A 129 9.78 5.51 7.06
CA ASP A 129 10.16 6.29 5.89
C ASP A 129 8.93 6.55 5.00
N VAL A 130 8.55 7.82 4.93
CA VAL A 130 7.35 8.32 4.24
C VAL A 130 7.51 8.27 2.71
N ASN A 131 8.76 8.16 2.22
CA ASN A 131 9.11 8.19 0.80
C ASN A 131 9.74 6.87 0.31
N SER A 132 9.68 5.80 1.11
CA SER A 132 10.09 4.46 0.67
C SER A 132 9.37 4.08 -0.62
N VAL A 133 10.07 3.41 -1.53
CA VAL A 133 9.50 2.95 -2.81
C VAL A 133 9.33 1.43 -2.80
N ASN A 134 8.20 0.96 -3.33
CA ASN A 134 7.95 -0.45 -3.58
C ASN A 134 8.53 -0.90 -4.93
N PHE A 135 8.25 -2.15 -5.33
CA PHE A 135 8.76 -2.74 -6.58
C PHE A 135 8.37 -1.94 -7.83
N TYR A 136 7.22 -1.28 -7.80
CA TYR A 136 6.68 -0.47 -8.90
C TYR A 136 7.19 0.98 -8.86
N GLY A 137 8.14 1.31 -7.97
CA GLY A 137 8.57 2.69 -7.74
C GLY A 137 7.53 3.55 -7.03
N GLU A 138 6.47 2.96 -6.47
CA GLU A 138 5.41 3.70 -5.79
C GLU A 138 5.81 4.05 -4.37
N THR A 139 5.52 5.28 -3.94
CA THR A 139 5.59 5.68 -2.54
C THR A 139 4.26 5.42 -1.85
N PRO A 140 4.19 5.47 -0.50
CA PRO A 140 2.91 5.47 0.20
C PRO A 140 1.92 6.55 -0.32
N ALA A 141 2.42 7.70 -0.77
CA ALA A 141 1.59 8.74 -1.37
C ALA A 141 1.01 8.30 -2.72
N HIS A 142 1.79 7.67 -3.60
CA HIS A 142 1.29 7.08 -4.85
C HIS A 142 0.19 6.04 -4.57
N VAL A 143 0.41 5.16 -3.60
CA VAL A 143 -0.58 4.15 -3.19
C VAL A 143 -1.87 4.82 -2.65
N ALA A 144 -1.76 5.88 -1.85
CA ALA A 144 -2.92 6.62 -1.36
C ALA A 144 -3.73 7.25 -2.51
N VAL A 145 -3.04 7.84 -3.50
CA VAL A 145 -3.66 8.43 -4.70
C VAL A 145 -4.40 7.38 -5.52
N LYS A 146 -3.75 6.26 -5.87
CA LYS A 146 -4.39 5.18 -6.64
C LYS A 146 -5.63 4.61 -5.96
N ASN A 147 -5.67 4.62 -4.62
CA ASN A 147 -6.81 4.17 -3.82
C ASN A 147 -7.80 5.30 -3.45
N LYS A 148 -7.65 6.49 -4.04
CA LYS A 148 -8.51 7.67 -3.84
C LYS A 148 -8.65 8.09 -2.36
N ARG A 149 -7.56 7.99 -1.60
CA ARG A 149 -7.50 8.33 -0.17
C ARG A 149 -6.91 9.73 0.04
N LEU A 150 -7.73 10.76 -0.13
CA LEU A 150 -7.30 12.16 0.03
C LEU A 150 -6.81 12.45 1.45
N ASP A 151 -7.55 12.01 2.46
CA ASP A 151 -7.20 12.13 3.89
C ASP A 151 -5.81 11.54 4.22
N MET A 152 -5.50 10.40 3.63
CA MET A 152 -4.20 9.75 3.77
C MET A 152 -3.11 10.52 3.04
N LEU A 153 -3.38 11.01 1.83
CA LEU A 153 -2.44 11.84 1.08
C LEU A 153 -2.13 13.14 1.82
N GLU A 154 -3.15 13.80 2.39
CA GLU A 154 -3.00 14.99 3.24
C GLU A 154 -2.10 14.70 4.44
N LEU A 155 -2.34 13.60 5.14
CA LEU A 155 -1.50 13.16 6.24
C LEU A 155 -0.05 12.97 5.78
N LEU A 156 0.18 12.17 4.74
CA LEU A 156 1.52 11.86 4.25
C LEU A 156 2.28 13.12 3.83
N THR A 157 1.65 14.00 3.05
CA THR A 157 2.26 15.25 2.59
C THR A 157 2.52 16.24 3.74
N SER A 158 1.64 16.31 4.74
CA SER A 158 1.89 17.09 5.97
C SER A 158 3.11 16.59 6.76
N ARG A 159 3.52 15.34 6.52
CA ARG A 159 4.67 14.68 7.13
C ARG A 159 5.87 14.53 6.19
N GLY A 160 5.93 15.32 5.11
CA GLY A 160 7.08 15.37 4.22
C GLY A 160 7.10 14.31 3.10
N ALA A 161 5.96 13.68 2.80
CA ALA A 161 5.85 12.87 1.60
C ALA A 161 5.98 13.72 0.33
N ARG A 162 6.82 13.24 -0.58
CA ARG A 162 7.08 13.86 -1.88
C ARG A 162 6.10 13.34 -2.92
N VAL A 163 5.35 14.25 -3.53
CA VAL A 163 4.34 13.96 -4.56
C VAL A 163 4.88 14.11 -5.99
N ASP A 164 6.09 14.65 -6.12
CA ASP A 164 6.83 14.88 -7.37
C ASP A 164 7.67 13.67 -7.80
N LEU A 165 7.87 12.70 -6.91
CA LEU A 165 8.55 11.44 -7.21
C LEU A 165 7.79 10.70 -8.32
N LYS A 166 8.54 9.97 -9.15
CA LYS A 166 8.00 9.23 -10.30
C LYS A 166 8.04 7.74 -10.02
N GLU A 167 6.94 7.05 -10.27
CA GLU A 167 6.92 5.57 -10.27
C GLU A 167 7.54 5.01 -11.55
N GLU A 168 7.55 3.69 -11.72
CA GLU A 168 8.30 3.00 -12.78
C GLU A 168 7.95 3.43 -14.22
N HIS A 169 6.71 3.90 -14.47
CA HIS A 169 6.30 4.45 -15.77
C HIS A 169 6.56 5.97 -15.91
N GLY A 170 7.20 6.57 -14.92
CA GLY A 170 7.48 8.00 -14.87
C GLY A 170 6.31 8.85 -14.35
N ASN A 171 5.20 8.25 -13.93
CA ASN A 171 4.06 8.99 -13.43
C ASN A 171 4.34 9.51 -12.01
N ASN A 172 4.06 10.80 -11.78
CA ASN A 172 4.01 11.35 -10.43
C ASN A 172 2.59 11.26 -9.85
N ALA A 173 2.39 11.75 -8.63
CA ALA A 173 1.08 11.73 -7.98
C ALA A 173 -0.04 12.39 -8.80
N LEU A 174 0.25 13.45 -9.59
CA LEU A 174 -0.76 14.13 -10.40
C LEU A 174 -1.23 13.24 -11.56
N HIS A 175 -0.32 12.58 -12.27
CA HIS A 175 -0.67 11.63 -13.33
C HIS A 175 -1.59 10.52 -12.79
N LEU A 176 -1.19 9.93 -11.66
CA LEU A 176 -1.97 8.87 -11.00
C LEU A 176 -3.34 9.38 -10.49
N ALA A 177 -3.43 10.64 -10.05
CA ALA A 177 -4.69 11.24 -9.61
C ALA A 177 -5.66 11.38 -10.79
N VAL A 178 -5.16 11.78 -11.97
CA VAL A 178 -5.94 11.83 -13.20
C VAL A 178 -6.42 10.43 -13.61
N GLU A 179 -5.53 9.43 -13.63
CA GLU A 179 -5.89 8.03 -13.93
C GLU A 179 -6.93 7.48 -12.96
N SER A 180 -6.83 7.85 -11.67
CA SER A 180 -7.82 7.47 -10.65
C SER A 180 -9.15 8.25 -10.78
N ARG A 181 -9.23 9.27 -11.65
CA ARG A 181 -10.39 10.16 -11.84
C ARG A 181 -10.83 10.83 -10.52
N SER A 182 -9.90 11.22 -9.65
CA SER A 182 -10.22 11.95 -8.41
C SER A 182 -9.94 13.44 -8.57
N VAL A 183 -11.00 14.22 -8.77
CA VAL A 183 -10.92 15.68 -8.93
C VAL A 183 -10.39 16.33 -7.66
N GLU A 184 -10.77 15.81 -6.49
CA GLU A 184 -10.38 16.34 -5.19
C GLU A 184 -8.87 16.18 -4.95
N ILE A 185 -8.31 15.02 -5.30
CA ILE A 185 -6.87 14.79 -5.20
C ILE A 185 -6.10 15.62 -6.24
N VAL A 186 -6.61 15.74 -7.46
CA VAL A 186 -6.01 16.63 -8.48
C VAL A 186 -5.97 18.07 -7.95
N GLN A 187 -7.09 18.58 -7.43
CA GLN A 187 -7.16 19.93 -6.85
C GLN A 187 -6.17 20.10 -5.70
N TYR A 188 -6.14 19.14 -4.77
CA TYR A 188 -5.21 19.16 -3.64
C TYR A 188 -3.75 19.22 -4.08
N LEU A 189 -3.34 18.40 -5.05
CA LEU A 189 -1.97 18.37 -5.55
C LEU A 189 -1.57 19.67 -6.26
N ILE A 190 -2.49 20.26 -7.03
CA ILE A 190 -2.29 21.58 -7.65
C ILE A 190 -2.12 22.66 -6.57
N ASP A 191 -2.95 22.64 -5.52
CA ASP A 191 -2.86 23.61 -4.42
C ASP A 191 -1.58 23.45 -3.60
N LYS A 192 -0.95 22.27 -3.63
CA LYS A 192 0.40 22.02 -3.10
C LYS A 192 1.54 22.48 -4.02
N GLY A 193 1.22 23.04 -5.18
CA GLY A 193 2.21 23.57 -6.12
C GLY A 193 2.98 22.49 -6.88
N ILE A 194 2.38 21.32 -7.12
CA ILE A 194 2.98 20.32 -8.00
C ILE A 194 3.14 20.89 -9.42
N ASP A 195 4.22 20.51 -10.10
CA ASP A 195 4.39 20.86 -11.51
C ASP A 195 3.34 20.16 -12.37
N VAL A 196 2.38 20.93 -12.87
CA VAL A 196 1.27 20.46 -13.71
C VAL A 196 1.71 20.03 -15.11
N ASN A 197 2.92 20.43 -15.53
CA ASN A 197 3.50 20.14 -16.85
C ASN A 197 4.58 19.07 -16.80
N ALA A 198 4.80 18.44 -15.64
CA ALA A 198 5.70 17.30 -15.55
C ALA A 198 5.25 16.18 -16.50
N GLN A 199 6.20 15.61 -17.23
CA GLN A 199 5.96 14.52 -18.18
C GLN A 199 6.37 13.17 -17.59
N ASN A 200 5.61 12.12 -17.90
CA ASN A 200 5.99 10.73 -17.63
C ASN A 200 6.99 10.19 -18.68
N ILE A 201 7.34 8.89 -18.62
CA ILE A 201 8.30 8.29 -19.58
C ILE A 201 7.76 8.32 -21.02
N ALA A 202 6.44 8.29 -21.20
CA ALA A 202 5.80 8.41 -22.51
C ALA A 202 5.74 9.86 -23.03
N GLY A 203 6.33 10.82 -22.31
CA GLY A 203 6.28 12.25 -22.66
C GLY A 203 4.93 12.91 -22.37
N LEU A 204 4.01 12.21 -21.69
CA LEU A 204 2.65 12.68 -21.48
C LEU A 204 2.54 13.54 -20.23
N THR A 205 1.81 14.65 -20.32
CA THR A 205 1.39 15.45 -19.17
C THR A 205 0.11 14.90 -18.54
N ALA A 206 -0.18 15.29 -17.29
CA ALA A 206 -1.45 14.93 -16.64
C ALA A 206 -2.68 15.45 -17.43
N ALA A 207 -2.56 16.61 -18.10
CA ALA A 207 -3.63 17.16 -18.93
C ALA A 207 -3.88 16.32 -20.18
N GLU A 208 -2.82 15.85 -20.84
CA GLU A 208 -2.93 14.94 -21.99
C GLU A 208 -3.55 13.59 -21.61
N ILE A 209 -3.20 13.04 -20.44
CA ILE A 209 -3.87 11.85 -19.91
C ILE A 209 -5.37 12.12 -19.71
N ALA A 210 -5.73 13.24 -19.07
CA ALA A 210 -7.13 13.61 -18.86
C ALA A 210 -7.89 13.76 -20.19
N LYS A 211 -7.24 14.32 -21.23
CA LYS A 211 -7.80 14.43 -22.59
C LYS A 211 -8.04 13.06 -23.21
N ARG A 212 -7.02 12.18 -23.22
CA ARG A 212 -7.11 10.81 -23.78
C ARG A 212 -8.18 9.97 -23.11
N LEU A 213 -8.36 10.13 -21.80
CA LEU A 213 -9.38 9.44 -21.01
C LEU A 213 -10.75 10.14 -21.03
N LYS A 214 -10.89 11.27 -21.74
CA LYS A 214 -12.11 12.08 -21.83
C LYS A 214 -12.62 12.59 -20.47
N TYR A 215 -11.73 12.95 -19.57
CA TYR A 215 -12.06 13.53 -18.26
C TYR A 215 -12.16 15.05 -18.35
N SER A 216 -13.23 15.53 -18.98
CA SER A 216 -13.47 16.95 -19.30
C SER A 216 -13.34 17.88 -18.10
N GLN A 217 -13.85 17.49 -16.93
CA GLN A 217 -13.73 18.27 -15.69
C GLN A 217 -12.27 18.43 -15.22
N ILE A 218 -11.51 17.34 -15.20
CA ILE A 218 -10.10 17.33 -14.77
C ILE A 218 -9.24 18.09 -15.79
N TYR A 219 -9.51 17.88 -17.08
CA TYR A 219 -8.81 18.59 -18.15
C TYR A 219 -9.00 20.12 -18.03
N LYS A 220 -10.24 20.59 -17.84
CA LYS A 220 -10.53 22.02 -17.63
C LYS A 220 -9.87 22.57 -16.36
N LEU A 221 -9.85 21.78 -15.29
CA LEU A 221 -9.16 22.16 -14.05
C LEU A 221 -7.67 22.37 -14.28
N LEU A 222 -6.99 21.41 -14.92
CA LEU A 222 -5.57 21.51 -15.25
C LEU A 222 -5.27 22.67 -16.20
N ALA A 223 -6.10 22.87 -17.23
CA ALA A 223 -6.02 24.00 -18.14
C ALA A 223 -6.09 25.35 -17.42
N SER A 224 -7.02 25.49 -16.46
CA SER A 224 -7.18 26.72 -15.67
C SER A 224 -5.99 27.03 -14.76
N LYS A 225 -5.10 26.06 -14.56
CA LYS A 225 -3.96 26.12 -13.62
C LYS A 225 -2.61 26.10 -14.33
N GLY A 226 -2.58 26.42 -15.63
CA GLY A 226 -1.35 26.60 -16.39
C GLY A 226 -0.77 25.33 -17.01
N ALA A 227 -1.59 24.28 -17.15
CA ALA A 227 -1.20 23.15 -17.98
C ALA A 227 -1.04 23.60 -19.44
N VAL A 228 0.11 23.30 -20.04
CA VAL A 228 0.34 23.52 -21.46
C VAL A 228 -0.59 22.59 -22.24
N LEU A 229 -1.52 23.18 -22.99
CA LEU A 229 -2.44 22.44 -23.83
C LEU A 229 -1.84 22.38 -25.23
N ASP A 230 -1.78 21.19 -25.81
CA ASP A 230 -1.48 21.08 -27.22
C ASP A 230 -2.64 21.70 -28.02
N ALA A 231 -2.34 22.74 -28.79
CA ALA A 231 -3.34 23.56 -29.51
C ALA A 231 -4.01 22.80 -30.66
N ASN A 232 -3.54 21.59 -30.96
CA ASN A 232 -4.04 20.75 -32.03
C ASN A 232 -4.84 19.59 -31.45
N GLU A 233 -6.16 19.74 -31.43
CA GLU A 233 -7.23 18.73 -31.49
C GLU A 233 -8.41 19.16 -30.60
N VAL A 234 -9.52 19.47 -31.27
CA VAL A 234 -10.77 19.96 -30.71
C VAL A 234 -11.37 18.94 -29.75
N PHE A 235 -11.82 19.41 -28.58
CA PHE A 235 -12.49 18.59 -27.57
C PHE A 235 -13.93 18.33 -28.03
N ASP A 236 -14.17 17.25 -28.77
CA ASP A 236 -15.53 16.83 -29.09
C ASP A 236 -16.26 16.47 -27.78
N SER A 237 -17.35 17.19 -27.52
CA SER A 237 -18.20 17.06 -26.35
C SER A 237 -18.81 15.65 -26.22
N ASP A 238 -18.88 15.17 -24.97
CA ASP A 238 -19.32 13.84 -24.49
C ASP A 238 -20.51 13.20 -25.24
N PRO A 239 -20.57 11.85 -25.24
CA PRO A 239 -21.60 11.24 -24.39
C PRO A 239 -21.09 10.11 -23.49
N GLU A 240 -21.75 10.04 -22.34
CA GLU A 240 -21.57 9.12 -21.22
C GLU A 240 -21.63 7.63 -21.60
N THR A 241 -21.10 6.82 -20.67
CA THR A 241 -21.11 5.35 -20.55
C THR A 241 -19.91 4.61 -21.15
N PHE A 242 -18.93 4.29 -20.29
CA PHE A 242 -18.19 3.03 -20.42
C PHE A 242 -18.16 2.34 -19.06
N ASN A 243 -18.70 1.12 -19.07
CA ASN A 243 -18.92 0.24 -17.93
C ASN A 243 -17.59 -0.46 -17.55
N PHE A 244 -17.19 -0.42 -16.28
CA PHE A 244 -15.95 -1.02 -15.77
C PHE A 244 -16.09 -2.49 -15.37
N ASP A 245 -17.13 -3.18 -15.82
CA ASP A 245 -17.33 -4.61 -15.55
C ASP A 245 -16.93 -5.46 -16.77
N ASN A 246 -15.62 -5.53 -17.06
CA ASN A 246 -15.05 -6.70 -17.76
C ASN A 246 -13.52 -6.79 -17.70
N CYS A 247 -12.92 -6.62 -16.53
CA CYS A 247 -11.53 -7.05 -16.31
C CYS A 247 -11.47 -8.23 -15.34
N SER A 248 -12.08 -9.34 -15.73
CA SER A 248 -11.61 -10.66 -15.35
C SER A 248 -10.94 -11.28 -16.57
N SER A 249 -9.65 -11.58 -16.43
CA SER A 249 -8.73 -12.24 -17.37
C SER A 249 -8.47 -11.52 -18.69
N VAL A 250 -7.36 -10.77 -18.74
CA VAL A 250 -6.54 -10.74 -19.97
C VAL A 250 -5.14 -11.18 -19.57
N ASP A 251 -4.76 -12.34 -20.08
CA ASP A 251 -3.45 -12.96 -19.95
C ASP A 251 -2.37 -12.05 -20.53
N SER A 252 -1.19 -12.07 -19.91
CA SER A 252 -0.02 -11.28 -20.27
C SER A 252 0.69 -11.71 -21.58
N SER A 253 -0.04 -12.31 -22.53
CA SER A 253 0.52 -12.81 -23.79
C SER A 253 0.17 -11.98 -25.04
N ASP A 254 -0.72 -10.98 -24.93
CA ASP A 254 -1.26 -10.30 -26.12
C ASP A 254 -0.76 -8.86 -26.32
N ILE A 255 0.29 -8.44 -25.62
CA ILE A 255 0.96 -7.17 -25.93
C ILE A 255 2.02 -7.42 -27.00
N ASP A 256 1.65 -7.19 -28.26
CA ASP A 256 2.58 -7.21 -29.40
C ASP A 256 3.46 -5.94 -29.40
N TYR A 257 4.63 -6.05 -28.78
CA TYR A 257 5.64 -4.98 -28.72
C TYR A 257 6.35 -4.71 -30.06
N SER A 258 6.01 -5.40 -31.16
CA SER A 258 6.67 -5.22 -32.46
C SER A 258 6.29 -3.91 -33.18
N LYS A 259 5.30 -3.16 -32.69
CA LYS A 259 4.87 -1.87 -33.29
C LYS A 259 5.50 -0.62 -32.67
N LEU A 260 6.40 -0.77 -31.70
CA LEU A 260 7.23 0.33 -31.18
C LEU A 260 8.62 0.29 -31.83
N SER A 261 8.67 0.53 -33.14
CA SER A 261 9.93 0.72 -33.87
C SER A 261 10.03 2.14 -34.43
N LEU A 262 10.87 2.92 -33.76
CA LEU A 262 11.58 4.14 -34.18
C LEU A 262 11.47 4.55 -35.66
N ALA A 263 10.90 5.74 -35.90
CA ALA A 263 11.50 6.87 -36.63
C ALA A 263 10.66 8.13 -36.37
#